data_AF-A0A5C5WAZ3-F1
#
_entry.id   AF-A0A5C5WAZ3-F1
#
_cell.length_a   1.000
_cell.length_b   1.000
_cell.length_c   1.000
_cell.angle_alpha   90.00
_cell.angle_beta   90.00
_cell.angle_gamma   90.00
#
_symmetry.space_group_name_H-M   'P 1'
#
loop_
_entity.id
_entity.type
_entity.pdbx_description
1 polymer ?
#
loop_
_entity_poly.entity_id
_entity_poly.type
_entity_poly.pdbx_seq_one_letter_code
_entity_poly.pdbx_strand_id
1 'polypeptide(L)'
;MNSIRFAATACMGWLALLSAAPHALGMDFFYVGPSNGNFFDAANWNDQADGLGAFLSTPVIDGVTGEIEHALVIDNAAVLAGASVVFGGGSLTMNTGAGLTVSGGFDIQGAASLTMTGAALSANSGATGQIEFSSGSTVSISGSMVTASDDIFLRGFTTIADSMFESTGDDIEFRDTATIVSISGSDFFASGMGTTDFNQFIILQTPSMTVSSSSFRGGLLGIDGETVTAVRAIDSSFVFSGDVENAFASSSVGVHTLSLEGTSTLEADQLEEGVALFLKGSSTATFIDSLADADGDSWLTGGASVRLDSFDASLVFPSDQITDVRNRVFNGLASTSYALSPGTFSPNNWDGFSAVTLQIVPEPMTGVLALVAGAGIICGRLR
;
A
#
# COMPACT_ATOMS: atom_id res chain seq x y z
N MET A 1 43.20 37.47 -25.80
CA MET A 1 42.57 37.59 -24.46
C MET A 1 41.48 38.65 -24.52
N ASN A 2 40.25 38.31 -24.95
CA ASN A 2 39.07 39.20 -24.80
C ASN A 2 37.71 38.53 -25.05
N SER A 3 37.67 37.22 -25.35
CA SER A 3 36.44 36.53 -25.76
C SER A 3 35.71 35.74 -24.65
N ILE A 4 36.29 35.60 -23.45
CA ILE A 4 35.69 34.81 -22.36
C ILE A 4 34.82 35.65 -21.42
N ARG A 5 35.00 36.98 -21.40
CA ARG A 5 34.26 37.86 -20.48
C ARG A 5 32.83 38.23 -20.94
N PHE A 6 32.46 37.93 -22.19
CA PHE A 6 31.10 38.20 -22.69
C PHE A 6 30.12 37.05 -22.47
N ALA A 7 30.58 35.80 -22.32
CA ALA A 7 29.70 34.65 -22.10
C ALA A 7 29.19 34.55 -20.65
N ALA A 8 30.01 34.94 -19.66
CA ALA A 8 29.63 34.85 -18.25
C ALA A 8 28.55 35.89 -17.86
N THR A 9 28.55 37.06 -18.48
CA THR A 9 27.57 38.13 -18.19
C THR A 9 26.21 37.85 -18.82
N ALA A 10 26.16 37.12 -19.94
CA ALA A 10 24.91 36.72 -20.60
C ALA A 10 24.17 35.62 -19.82
N CYS A 11 24.89 34.64 -19.25
CA CYS A 11 24.27 33.59 -18.43
C CYS A 11 23.75 34.08 -17.07
N MET A 12 24.38 35.08 -16.44
CA MET A 12 23.88 35.66 -15.19
C MET A 12 22.66 36.57 -15.40
N GLY A 13 22.55 37.23 -16.56
CA GLY A 13 21.35 38.02 -16.90
C GLY A 13 20.11 37.14 -17.11
N TRP A 14 20.26 35.95 -17.69
CA TRP A 14 19.17 34.99 -17.86
C TRP A 14 18.77 34.29 -16.56
N LEU A 15 19.71 34.05 -15.64
CA LEU A 15 19.39 33.51 -14.31
C LEU A 15 18.64 34.54 -13.43
N ALA A 16 18.94 35.84 -13.57
CA ALA A 16 18.27 36.91 -12.82
C ALA A 16 16.86 37.26 -13.36
N LEU A 17 16.58 36.99 -14.64
CA LEU A 17 15.25 37.18 -15.25
C LEU A 17 14.30 36.00 -14.99
N LEU A 18 14.80 34.85 -14.56
CA LEU A 18 13.99 33.70 -14.11
C LEU A 18 13.63 33.76 -12.61
N SER A 19 14.25 34.65 -11.82
CA SER A 19 13.94 34.83 -10.39
C SER A 19 13.04 36.03 -10.09
N ALA A 20 12.44 36.63 -11.12
CA ALA A 20 11.53 37.76 -11.00
C ALA A 20 10.26 37.53 -11.81
N ALA A 21 9.72 36.29 -11.79
CA ALA A 21 8.30 36.15 -11.99
C ALA A 21 7.63 37.00 -10.90
N PRO A 22 6.75 37.96 -11.24
CA PRO A 22 5.97 38.63 -10.21
C PRO A 22 5.24 37.52 -9.45
N HIS A 23 5.56 37.36 -8.17
CA HIS A 23 4.61 36.73 -7.26
C HIS A 23 3.36 37.60 -7.38
N ALA A 24 2.39 37.15 -8.18
CA ALA A 24 1.05 37.66 -8.05
C ALA A 24 0.74 37.49 -6.56
N LEU A 25 0.59 38.60 -5.84
CA LEU A 25 0.13 38.57 -4.47
C LEU A 25 -1.27 37.98 -4.55
N GLY A 26 -1.38 36.67 -4.34
CA GLY A 26 -2.66 36.01 -4.18
C GLY A 26 -3.37 36.73 -3.05
N MET A 27 -4.60 37.16 -3.32
CA MET A 27 -5.46 37.67 -2.26
C MET A 27 -5.98 36.45 -1.49
N ASP A 28 -5.73 36.42 -0.20
CA ASP A 28 -6.24 35.35 0.66
C ASP A 28 -7.74 35.54 0.91
N PHE A 29 -8.47 34.43 0.89
CA PHE A 29 -9.86 34.38 1.30
C PHE A 29 -10.01 33.42 2.48
N PHE A 30 -10.91 33.76 3.38
CA PHE A 30 -11.18 33.04 4.62
C PHE A 30 -12.58 32.45 4.58
N TYR A 31 -12.69 31.21 5.01
CA TYR A 31 -13.98 30.59 5.26
C TYR A 31 -14.64 31.23 6.49
N VAL A 32 -15.78 31.89 6.28
CA VAL A 32 -16.60 32.55 7.32
C VAL A 32 -17.99 31.93 7.44
N GLY A 33 -18.23 30.83 6.72
CA GLY A 33 -19.46 30.06 6.81
C GLY A 33 -19.66 29.43 8.19
N PRO A 34 -20.88 28.95 8.49
CA PRO A 34 -21.14 28.25 9.74
C PRO A 34 -20.29 26.97 9.83
N SER A 35 -20.02 26.50 11.04
CA SER A 35 -19.46 25.16 11.26
C SER A 35 -20.31 24.11 10.54
N ASN A 36 -19.67 23.15 9.86
CA ASN A 36 -20.33 22.17 8.99
C ASN A 36 -21.11 22.80 7.81
N GLY A 37 -20.88 24.06 7.47
CA GLY A 37 -21.40 24.65 6.24
C GLY A 37 -20.71 24.04 5.01
N ASN A 38 -21.27 24.33 3.83
CA ASN A 38 -20.68 23.88 2.58
C ASN A 38 -19.36 24.64 2.33
N PHE A 39 -18.23 23.95 2.43
CA PHE A 39 -16.89 24.52 2.25
C PHE A 39 -16.68 25.09 0.85
N PHE A 40 -17.33 24.52 -0.16
CA PHE A 40 -17.11 24.88 -1.55
C PHE A 40 -18.14 25.89 -2.08
N ASP A 41 -19.04 26.38 -1.21
CA ASP A 41 -19.95 27.47 -1.55
C ASP A 41 -19.21 28.81 -1.42
N ALA A 42 -19.08 29.54 -2.54
CA ALA A 42 -18.41 30.84 -2.60
C ALA A 42 -19.03 31.87 -1.65
N ALA A 43 -20.32 31.75 -1.32
CA ALA A 43 -20.99 32.63 -0.35
C ALA A 43 -20.44 32.49 1.09
N ASN A 44 -19.66 31.44 1.37
CA ASN A 44 -19.02 31.23 2.66
C ASN A 44 -17.57 31.73 2.71
N TRP A 45 -17.05 32.34 1.65
CA TRP A 45 -15.68 32.85 1.58
C TRP A 45 -15.64 34.37 1.54
N ASN A 46 -14.76 34.97 2.33
CA ASN A 46 -14.63 36.42 2.48
C ASN A 46 -13.16 36.84 2.48
N ASP A 47 -12.82 38.01 1.95
CA ASP A 47 -11.44 38.54 1.96
C ASP A 47 -10.98 39.00 3.35
N GLN A 48 -11.85 38.96 4.36
CA GLN A 48 -11.56 39.20 5.77
C GLN A 48 -12.08 38.06 6.65
N ALA A 49 -11.25 37.63 7.61
CA ALA A 49 -11.56 36.50 8.50
C ALA A 49 -12.74 36.76 9.46
N ASP A 50 -13.14 38.02 9.68
CA ASP A 50 -14.29 38.38 10.50
C ASP A 50 -15.61 38.42 9.71
N GLY A 51 -15.56 38.18 8.39
CA GLY A 51 -16.72 38.19 7.50
C GLY A 51 -17.25 39.58 7.16
N LEU A 52 -16.57 40.66 7.55
CA LEU A 52 -16.99 42.05 7.27
C LEU A 52 -16.48 42.58 5.91
N GLY A 53 -15.64 41.81 5.24
CA GLY A 53 -15.07 42.12 3.94
C GLY A 53 -15.96 41.75 2.76
N ALA A 54 -15.36 41.68 1.58
CA ALA A 54 -16.03 41.28 0.35
C ALA A 54 -16.07 39.75 0.23
N PHE A 55 -17.24 39.22 -0.15
CA PHE A 55 -17.36 37.81 -0.49
C PHE A 55 -16.64 37.50 -1.80
N LEU A 56 -16.15 36.26 -1.91
CA LEU A 56 -15.49 35.78 -3.11
C LEU A 56 -16.43 35.91 -4.32
N SER A 57 -16.05 36.75 -5.29
CA SER A 57 -16.87 37.00 -6.48
C SER A 57 -16.73 35.91 -7.54
N THR A 58 -15.66 35.11 -7.48
CA THR A 58 -15.41 33.98 -8.36
C THR A 58 -15.85 32.68 -7.68
N PRO A 59 -16.50 31.74 -8.37
CA PRO A 59 -16.78 30.44 -7.80
C PRO A 59 -15.50 29.73 -7.33
N VAL A 60 -15.56 28.99 -6.20
CA VAL A 60 -14.47 28.10 -5.76
C VAL A 60 -14.36 26.89 -6.69
N ILE A 61 -15.49 26.40 -7.17
CA ILE A 61 -15.60 25.36 -8.20
C ILE A 61 -15.74 26.07 -9.55
N ASP A 62 -14.83 25.81 -10.49
CA ASP A 62 -14.90 26.36 -11.83
C ASP A 62 -16.19 25.94 -12.52
N GLY A 63 -16.98 26.92 -12.97
CA GLY A 63 -18.32 26.66 -13.53
C GLY A 63 -18.33 26.01 -14.93
N VAL A 64 -17.17 25.88 -15.58
CA VAL A 64 -17.04 25.26 -16.90
C VAL A 64 -16.64 23.80 -16.79
N THR A 65 -15.62 23.52 -15.98
CA THR A 65 -15.04 22.19 -15.76
C THR A 65 -15.72 21.44 -14.62
N GLY A 66 -16.24 22.15 -13.62
CA GLY A 66 -16.72 21.57 -12.36
C GLY A 66 -15.60 21.22 -11.39
N GLU A 67 -14.38 21.70 -11.65
CA GLU A 67 -13.16 21.36 -10.90
C GLU A 67 -12.71 22.50 -10.00
N ILE A 68 -11.93 22.17 -8.97
CA ILE A 68 -11.29 23.16 -8.09
C ILE A 68 -9.88 23.44 -8.59
N GLU A 69 -9.65 24.69 -8.94
CA GLU A 69 -8.35 25.22 -9.43
C GLU A 69 -7.61 26.03 -8.36
N HIS A 70 -8.20 26.18 -7.17
CA HIS A 70 -7.66 26.96 -6.07
C HIS A 70 -6.83 26.10 -5.11
N ALA A 71 -5.90 26.75 -4.41
CA ALA A 71 -5.27 26.20 -3.21
C ALA A 71 -6.15 26.50 -1.99
N LEU A 72 -6.64 25.45 -1.34
CA LEU A 72 -7.53 25.52 -0.20
C LEU A 72 -6.86 24.92 1.04
N VAL A 73 -7.15 25.51 2.20
CA VAL A 73 -6.64 25.04 3.49
C VAL A 73 -7.80 24.87 4.46
N ILE A 74 -7.87 23.70 5.10
CA ILE A 74 -8.74 23.45 6.24
C ILE A 74 -7.84 23.30 7.45
N ASP A 75 -8.00 24.19 8.43
CA ASP A 75 -7.17 24.23 9.64
C ASP A 75 -8.03 24.10 10.88
N ASN A 76 -7.83 23.01 11.63
CA ASN A 76 -8.50 22.73 12.91
C ASN A 76 -10.03 22.98 12.90
N ALA A 77 -10.68 22.63 11.78
CA ALA A 77 -12.11 22.85 11.55
C ALA A 77 -12.74 21.66 10.83
N ALA A 78 -14.03 21.44 11.09
CA ALA A 78 -14.84 20.47 10.39
C ALA A 78 -15.76 21.16 9.38
N VAL A 79 -15.69 20.74 8.12
CA VAL A 79 -16.44 21.30 7.01
C VAL A 79 -17.08 20.22 6.17
N LEU A 80 -18.16 20.57 5.45
CA LEU A 80 -18.89 19.64 4.60
C LEU A 80 -18.75 20.04 3.13
N ALA A 81 -18.73 19.05 2.24
CA ALA A 81 -19.07 19.22 0.85
C ALA A 81 -20.45 18.60 0.61
N GLY A 82 -21.42 19.41 0.17
CA GLY A 82 -22.78 18.93 -0.09
C GLY A 82 -22.94 18.08 -1.36
N ALA A 83 -21.86 17.87 -2.10
CA ALA A 83 -21.81 17.12 -3.36
C ALA A 83 -20.38 16.58 -3.56
N SER A 84 -20.15 15.83 -4.64
CA SER A 84 -18.82 15.38 -5.05
C SER A 84 -17.86 16.55 -5.26
N VAL A 85 -16.58 16.28 -5.02
CA VAL A 85 -15.49 17.26 -5.07
C VAL A 85 -14.39 16.73 -5.98
N VAL A 86 -13.96 17.56 -6.94
CA VAL A 86 -12.88 17.21 -7.88
C VAL A 86 -11.88 18.37 -7.92
N PHE A 87 -10.60 18.08 -7.73
CA PHE A 87 -9.50 19.05 -7.93
C PHE A 87 -8.81 18.77 -9.27
N GLY A 88 -8.88 19.71 -10.22
CA GLY A 88 -8.30 19.58 -11.57
C GLY A 88 -6.86 20.10 -11.67
N GLY A 89 -6.61 21.27 -11.08
CA GLY A 89 -5.27 21.85 -10.89
C GLY A 89 -5.03 22.46 -9.50
N GLY A 90 -6.05 22.48 -8.65
CA GLY A 90 -5.99 23.04 -7.30
C GLY A 90 -5.20 22.17 -6.31
N SER A 91 -5.17 22.63 -5.06
CA SER A 91 -4.59 21.84 -3.97
C SER A 91 -5.43 21.92 -2.70
N LEU A 92 -5.39 20.87 -1.90
CA LEU A 92 -6.01 20.84 -0.58
C LEU A 92 -4.96 20.53 0.48
N THR A 93 -4.85 21.39 1.48
CA THR A 93 -4.09 21.13 2.71
C THR A 93 -5.05 20.99 3.88
N MET A 94 -4.98 19.87 4.60
CA MET A 94 -5.75 19.60 5.81
C MET A 94 -4.80 19.42 6.98
N ASN A 95 -4.78 20.40 7.88
CA ASN A 95 -3.92 20.39 9.05
C ASN A 95 -4.53 19.59 10.21
N THR A 96 -3.80 19.49 11.30
CA THR A 96 -4.21 18.68 12.45
C THR A 96 -5.56 19.14 13.01
N GLY A 97 -6.46 18.18 13.22
CA GLY A 97 -7.82 18.43 13.67
C GLY A 97 -8.79 18.88 12.57
N ALA A 98 -8.34 19.02 11.31
CA ALA A 98 -9.20 19.30 10.19
C ALA A 98 -10.05 18.06 9.82
N GLY A 99 -11.31 18.31 9.44
CA GLY A 99 -12.23 17.30 8.96
C GLY A 99 -12.96 17.77 7.69
N LEU A 100 -12.97 16.93 6.67
CA LEU A 100 -13.78 17.12 5.46
C LEU A 100 -14.69 15.91 5.28
N THR A 101 -16.00 16.13 5.28
CA THR A 101 -16.98 15.11 4.90
C THR A 101 -17.63 15.48 3.58
N VAL A 102 -17.58 14.57 2.61
CA VAL A 102 -18.08 14.75 1.25
C VAL A 102 -19.35 13.91 1.08
N SER A 103 -20.44 14.55 0.66
CA SER A 103 -21.73 13.90 0.38
C SER A 103 -21.78 13.35 -1.06
N GLY A 104 -20.69 12.70 -1.47
CA GLY A 104 -20.42 12.24 -2.84
C GLY A 104 -19.00 11.67 -2.92
N GLY A 105 -18.43 11.67 -4.13
CA GLY A 105 -17.05 11.22 -4.36
C GLY A 105 -16.03 12.34 -4.15
N PHE A 106 -14.79 11.98 -3.86
CA PHE A 106 -13.66 12.91 -3.73
C PHE A 106 -12.53 12.50 -4.67
N ASP A 107 -12.08 13.41 -5.53
CA ASP A 107 -11.05 13.13 -6.53
C ASP A 107 -9.96 14.22 -6.59
N ILE A 108 -8.70 13.79 -6.58
CA ILE A 108 -7.52 14.63 -6.87
C ILE A 108 -6.97 14.22 -8.23
N GLN A 109 -7.14 15.08 -9.24
CA GLN A 109 -6.80 14.80 -10.63
C GLN A 109 -5.50 15.46 -11.11
N GLY A 110 -4.88 14.87 -12.14
CA GLY A 110 -3.87 15.55 -12.94
C GLY A 110 -2.72 16.11 -12.09
N ALA A 111 -2.48 17.42 -12.17
CA ALA A 111 -1.41 18.07 -11.40
C ALA A 111 -1.84 18.54 -9.99
N ALA A 112 -3.08 18.24 -9.58
CA ALA A 112 -3.58 18.62 -8.28
C ALA A 112 -2.86 17.88 -7.15
N SER A 113 -2.98 18.40 -5.94
CA SER A 113 -2.32 17.83 -4.78
C SER A 113 -3.15 17.86 -3.50
N LEU A 114 -2.89 16.87 -2.64
CA LEU A 114 -3.47 16.74 -1.32
C LEU A 114 -2.35 16.57 -0.29
N THR A 115 -2.40 17.36 0.78
CA THR A 115 -1.58 17.15 1.98
C THR A 115 -2.49 17.05 3.19
N MET A 116 -2.43 15.93 3.91
CA MET A 116 -3.15 15.71 5.17
C MET A 116 -2.17 15.42 6.30
N THR A 117 -2.32 16.11 7.43
CA THR A 117 -1.49 15.89 8.62
C THR A 117 -2.35 15.91 9.87
N GLY A 118 -2.62 14.74 10.48
CA GLY A 118 -3.49 14.66 11.65
C GLY A 118 -4.95 15.00 11.33
N ALA A 119 -5.42 14.74 10.11
CA ALA A 119 -6.73 15.16 9.60
C ALA A 119 -7.64 13.97 9.26
N ALA A 120 -8.91 14.24 8.97
CA ALA A 120 -9.89 13.23 8.57
C ALA A 120 -10.60 13.61 7.26
N LEU A 121 -10.58 12.72 6.26
CA LEU A 121 -11.35 12.80 5.03
C LEU A 121 -12.36 11.66 4.99
N SER A 122 -13.63 11.97 4.74
CA SER A 122 -14.69 10.96 4.63
C SER A 122 -15.57 11.22 3.42
N ALA A 123 -15.76 10.20 2.58
CA ALA A 123 -16.72 10.18 1.48
C ALA A 123 -17.78 9.11 1.76
N ASN A 124 -18.84 9.49 2.49
CA ASN A 124 -19.85 8.55 2.99
C ASN A 124 -21.19 8.74 2.25
N SER A 125 -21.26 8.24 1.02
CA SER A 125 -22.42 8.41 0.13
C SER A 125 -22.90 7.08 -0.50
N GLY A 126 -22.73 5.96 0.20
CA GLY A 126 -23.01 4.62 -0.34
C GLY A 126 -22.10 4.33 -1.54
N ALA A 127 -22.65 3.74 -2.60
CA ALA A 127 -21.95 3.39 -3.84
C ALA A 127 -21.49 4.58 -4.72
N THR A 128 -21.49 5.79 -4.17
CA THR A 128 -20.85 6.96 -4.81
C THR A 128 -19.87 7.66 -3.88
N GLY A 129 -19.65 7.10 -2.68
CA GLY A 129 -18.70 7.62 -1.69
C GLY A 129 -17.28 7.12 -1.95
N GLN A 130 -16.84 7.23 -3.21
CA GLN A 130 -15.51 6.82 -3.66
C GLN A 130 -14.48 7.91 -3.35
N ILE A 131 -13.26 7.50 -3.03
CA ILE A 131 -12.09 8.39 -2.95
C ILE A 131 -11.09 7.98 -4.03
N GLU A 132 -10.71 8.91 -4.90
CA GLU A 132 -9.73 8.67 -5.96
C GLU A 132 -8.59 9.68 -5.90
N PHE A 133 -7.36 9.16 -5.92
CA PHE A 133 -6.16 9.93 -6.17
C PHE A 133 -5.65 9.55 -7.55
N SER A 134 -6.12 10.27 -8.57
CA SER A 134 -5.89 9.93 -9.97
C SER A 134 -4.41 10.03 -10.38
N SER A 135 -4.07 9.42 -11.50
CA SER A 135 -2.70 9.46 -12.05
C SER A 135 -2.20 10.89 -12.30
N GLY A 136 -0.93 11.12 -11.95
CA GLY A 136 -0.28 12.44 -12.01
C GLY A 136 -0.39 13.26 -10.73
N SER A 137 -1.38 12.98 -9.87
CA SER A 137 -1.60 13.74 -8.64
C SER A 137 -0.48 13.51 -7.63
N THR A 138 -0.31 14.44 -6.69
CA THR A 138 0.63 14.29 -5.57
C THR A 138 -0.10 14.29 -4.24
N VAL A 139 0.01 13.18 -3.50
CA VAL A 139 -0.73 12.96 -2.25
C VAL A 139 0.22 12.60 -1.11
N SER A 140 0.15 13.36 -0.02
CA SER A 140 0.89 13.10 1.20
C SER A 140 -0.06 13.03 2.39
N ILE A 141 -0.12 11.89 3.06
CA ILE A 141 -1.06 11.62 4.14
C ILE A 141 -0.26 11.11 5.34
N SER A 142 -0.32 11.86 6.45
CA SER A 142 0.39 11.53 7.68
C SER A 142 -0.52 11.64 8.90
N GLY A 143 -0.51 10.65 9.79
CA GLY A 143 -1.28 10.70 11.04
C GLY A 143 -2.79 10.84 10.82
N SER A 144 -3.31 10.48 9.64
CA SER A 144 -4.64 10.91 9.17
C SER A 144 -5.57 9.72 8.94
N MET A 145 -6.86 10.00 8.83
CA MET A 145 -7.92 9.03 8.57
C MET A 145 -8.58 9.30 7.22
N VAL A 146 -8.74 8.27 6.40
CA VAL A 146 -9.44 8.31 5.12
C VAL A 146 -10.50 7.22 5.12
N THR A 147 -11.77 7.59 4.97
CA THR A 147 -12.88 6.65 4.94
C THR A 147 -13.72 6.85 3.69
N ALA A 148 -13.96 5.78 2.94
CA ALA A 148 -14.85 5.75 1.80
C ALA A 148 -15.98 4.73 2.06
N SER A 149 -17.20 5.06 1.67
CA SER A 149 -18.30 4.09 1.70
C SER A 149 -18.37 3.19 0.48
N ASP A 150 -17.44 3.37 -0.45
CA ASP A 150 -17.21 2.63 -1.68
C ASP A 150 -15.69 2.45 -1.83
N ASP A 151 -15.15 2.45 -3.05
CA ASP A 151 -13.72 2.25 -3.27
C ASP A 151 -12.80 3.39 -2.79
N ILE A 152 -11.56 3.00 -2.48
CA ILE A 152 -10.41 3.92 -2.41
C ILE A 152 -9.40 3.55 -3.50
N PHE A 153 -9.17 4.45 -4.45
CA PHE A 153 -8.18 4.29 -5.50
C PHE A 153 -6.97 5.19 -5.28
N LEU A 154 -5.79 4.60 -5.20
CA LEU A 154 -4.51 5.29 -5.09
C LEU A 154 -3.71 5.09 -6.38
N ARG A 155 -3.78 6.09 -7.27
CA ARG A 155 -3.21 6.06 -8.64
C ARG A 155 -2.19 7.15 -8.91
N GLY A 156 -2.03 8.11 -7.99
CA GLY A 156 -1.05 9.18 -8.04
C GLY A 156 0.17 8.92 -7.15
N PHE A 157 1.12 9.87 -7.18
CA PHE A 157 2.32 9.84 -6.36
C PHE A 157 1.97 9.98 -4.88
N THR A 158 1.88 8.83 -4.21
CA THR A 158 1.31 8.75 -2.87
C THR A 158 2.36 8.37 -1.83
N THR A 159 2.40 9.13 -0.74
CA THR A 159 3.18 8.84 0.48
C THR A 159 2.23 8.74 1.67
N ILE A 160 2.27 7.62 2.36
CA ILE A 160 1.39 7.34 3.51
C ILE A 160 2.23 6.98 4.73
N ALA A 161 2.00 7.69 5.84
CA ALA A 161 2.68 7.45 7.11
C ALA A 161 1.68 7.49 8.27
N ASP A 162 1.75 6.54 9.19
CA ASP A 162 1.00 6.55 10.46
C ASP A 162 -0.51 6.84 10.28
N SER A 163 -1.11 6.34 9.19
CA SER A 163 -2.48 6.71 8.77
C SER A 163 -3.40 5.50 8.70
N MET A 164 -4.70 5.76 8.72
CA MET A 164 -5.75 4.74 8.62
C MET A 164 -6.59 4.97 7.36
N PHE A 165 -6.79 3.89 6.60
CA PHE A 165 -7.65 3.85 5.42
C PHE A 165 -8.72 2.78 5.61
N GLU A 166 -9.96 3.16 5.40
CA GLU A 166 -11.10 2.26 5.50
C GLU A 166 -12.01 2.42 4.28
N SER A 167 -12.18 1.35 3.50
CA SER A 167 -13.35 1.20 2.63
C SER A 167 -14.39 0.38 3.38
N THR A 168 -15.61 0.91 3.53
CA THR A 168 -16.73 0.18 4.15
C THR A 168 -17.66 -0.45 3.11
N GLY A 169 -17.37 -0.26 1.82
CA GLY A 169 -18.23 -0.64 0.72
C GLY A 169 -17.67 -1.76 -0.13
N ASP A 170 -16.41 -1.60 -0.55
CA ASP A 170 -15.82 -2.42 -1.60
C ASP A 170 -14.28 -2.45 -1.43
N ASP A 171 -13.50 -1.89 -2.36
CA ASP A 171 -12.08 -2.19 -2.46
C ASP A 171 -11.16 -1.05 -1.99
N ILE A 172 -9.92 -1.42 -1.69
CA ILE A 172 -8.78 -0.48 -1.63
C ILE A 172 -7.77 -0.91 -2.68
N GLU A 173 -7.54 -0.04 -3.66
CA GLU A 173 -6.69 -0.37 -4.78
C GLU A 173 -5.51 0.60 -4.94
N PHE A 174 -4.33 0.02 -5.01
CA PHE A 174 -3.08 0.71 -5.27
C PHE A 174 -2.70 0.49 -6.72
N ARG A 175 -3.20 1.34 -7.62
CA ARG A 175 -3.00 1.25 -9.08
C ARG A 175 -2.21 2.43 -9.61
N ASP A 176 -0.93 2.51 -9.26
CA ASP A 176 -0.05 3.54 -9.79
C ASP A 176 0.86 2.99 -10.90
N THR A 177 0.85 3.69 -12.04
CA THR A 177 1.81 3.49 -13.14
C THR A 177 3.22 4.00 -12.78
N ALA A 178 3.30 4.87 -11.77
CA ALA A 178 4.52 5.30 -11.10
C ALA A 178 4.65 4.57 -9.74
N THR A 179 5.84 4.62 -9.14
CA THR A 179 6.13 3.93 -7.88
C THR A 179 5.39 4.60 -6.74
N ILE A 180 4.49 3.89 -6.03
CA ILE A 180 4.06 4.31 -4.69
C ILE A 180 5.31 4.48 -3.84
N VAL A 181 5.53 5.70 -3.38
CA VAL A 181 6.84 6.14 -2.89
C VAL A 181 7.17 5.47 -1.57
N SER A 182 6.20 5.36 -0.67
CA SER A 182 6.33 4.63 0.60
C SER A 182 5.01 4.52 1.35
N ILE A 183 4.77 3.37 1.97
CA ILE A 183 3.73 3.16 2.98
C ILE A 183 4.41 2.75 4.28
N SER A 184 4.13 3.44 5.39
CA SER A 184 4.72 3.13 6.69
C SER A 184 3.77 3.33 7.86
N GLY A 185 3.83 2.47 8.88
CA GLY A 185 3.10 2.68 10.14
C GLY A 185 1.57 2.73 10.01
N SER A 186 1.01 2.24 8.89
CA SER A 186 -0.36 2.55 8.48
C SER A 186 -1.27 1.32 8.46
N ASP A 187 -2.55 1.54 8.68
CA ASP A 187 -3.58 0.50 8.71
C ASP A 187 -4.53 0.65 7.52
N PHE A 188 -4.76 -0.45 6.79
CA PHE A 188 -5.70 -0.53 5.67
C PHE A 188 -6.75 -1.59 5.95
N PHE A 189 -8.01 -1.20 5.87
CA PHE A 189 -9.14 -2.07 6.13
C PHE A 189 -10.17 -1.96 5.00
N ALA A 190 -10.31 -3.01 4.20
CA ALA A 190 -11.40 -3.14 3.24
C ALA A 190 -12.45 -4.04 3.90
N SER A 191 -13.60 -3.48 4.26
CA SER A 191 -14.61 -4.16 5.07
C SER A 191 -15.99 -4.01 4.46
N GLY A 192 -16.71 -5.12 4.34
CA GLY A 192 -18.07 -5.09 3.83
C GLY A 192 -19.07 -4.71 4.91
N MET A 193 -20.08 -3.92 4.56
CA MET A 193 -21.34 -3.93 5.30
C MET A 193 -22.17 -5.18 4.93
N GLY A 194 -21.75 -6.39 5.31
CA GLY A 194 -22.49 -7.60 4.97
C GLY A 194 -21.91 -8.91 5.50
N THR A 195 -22.73 -9.95 5.57
CA THR A 195 -22.36 -11.28 6.14
C THR A 195 -21.58 -12.17 5.17
N THR A 196 -20.97 -11.61 4.13
CA THR A 196 -20.13 -12.32 3.16
C THR A 196 -18.91 -11.45 2.86
N ASP A 197 -17.95 -11.46 3.79
CA ASP A 197 -16.70 -10.67 3.80
C ASP A 197 -15.70 -11.03 2.67
N PHE A 198 -16.08 -11.86 1.70
CA PHE A 198 -15.18 -12.32 0.63
C PHE A 198 -15.11 -11.38 -0.58
N ASN A 199 -15.97 -10.35 -0.65
CA ASN A 199 -16.01 -9.48 -1.83
C ASN A 199 -15.11 -8.25 -1.73
N GLN A 200 -14.47 -7.98 -0.58
CA GLN A 200 -13.64 -6.79 -0.41
C GLN A 200 -12.18 -7.12 -0.69
N PHE A 201 -11.59 -6.46 -1.67
CA PHE A 201 -10.23 -6.66 -2.11
C PHE A 201 -9.34 -5.52 -1.63
N ILE A 202 -8.13 -5.90 -1.21
CA ILE A 202 -7.00 -4.99 -1.25
C ILE A 202 -6.13 -5.39 -2.44
N ILE A 203 -6.04 -4.52 -3.44
CA ILE A 203 -5.31 -4.80 -4.69
C ILE A 203 -4.02 -3.99 -4.73
N LEU A 204 -2.88 -4.68 -4.74
CA LEU A 204 -1.56 -4.09 -4.88
C LEU A 204 -1.12 -4.24 -6.34
N GLN A 205 -1.33 -3.18 -7.14
CA GLN A 205 -1.08 -3.16 -8.58
C GLN A 205 -0.05 -2.09 -8.96
N THR A 206 1.16 -2.20 -8.40
CA THR A 206 2.27 -1.30 -8.73
C THR A 206 3.54 -2.09 -9.06
N PRO A 207 4.38 -1.61 -10.00
CA PRO A 207 5.56 -2.37 -10.41
C PRO A 207 6.49 -2.75 -9.25
N SER A 208 6.61 -1.84 -8.28
CA SER A 208 7.30 -2.08 -7.03
C SER A 208 6.64 -1.30 -5.91
N MET A 209 6.43 -1.94 -4.77
CA MET A 209 5.92 -1.32 -3.56
C MET A 209 6.79 -1.75 -2.39
N THR A 210 7.16 -0.79 -1.53
CA THR A 210 7.71 -1.11 -0.21
C THR A 210 6.76 -0.63 0.87
N VAL A 211 6.40 -1.55 1.76
CA VAL A 211 5.57 -1.31 2.91
C VAL A 211 6.34 -1.68 4.17
N SER A 212 6.24 -0.87 5.22
CA SER A 212 6.90 -1.16 6.50
C SER A 212 6.01 -0.88 7.69
N SER A 213 5.98 -1.79 8.66
CA SER A 213 5.25 -1.60 9.93
C SER A 213 3.77 -1.26 9.73
N SER A 214 3.13 -1.87 8.73
CA SER A 214 1.72 -1.60 8.38
C SER A 214 0.85 -2.84 8.52
N SER A 215 -0.46 -2.65 8.71
CA SER A 215 -1.45 -3.72 8.70
C SER A 215 -2.37 -3.61 7.48
N PHE A 216 -2.67 -4.75 6.86
CA PHE A 216 -3.67 -4.89 5.81
C PHE A 216 -4.68 -5.95 6.20
N ARG A 217 -5.98 -5.62 6.08
CA ARG A 217 -7.07 -6.53 6.40
C ARG A 217 -8.20 -6.39 5.40
N GLY A 218 -8.73 -7.52 4.93
CA GLY A 218 -9.88 -7.54 4.02
C GLY A 218 -10.33 -8.96 3.69
N GLY A 219 -11.18 -9.08 2.68
CA GLY A 219 -11.59 -10.37 2.14
C GLY A 219 -10.47 -11.03 1.39
N LEU A 220 -9.99 -10.39 0.32
CA LEU A 220 -9.01 -10.92 -0.62
C LEU A 220 -7.80 -9.98 -0.79
N LEU A 221 -6.63 -10.56 -1.04
CA LEU A 221 -5.41 -9.81 -1.36
C LEU A 221 -5.00 -10.04 -2.81
N GLY A 222 -5.14 -9.02 -3.64
CA GLY A 222 -4.67 -9.03 -5.02
C GLY A 222 -3.21 -8.58 -5.12
N ILE A 223 -2.33 -9.42 -5.68
CA ILE A 223 -1.01 -9.02 -6.17
C ILE A 223 -1.05 -9.10 -7.70
N ASP A 224 -1.28 -7.96 -8.35
CA ASP A 224 -1.57 -7.93 -9.79
C ASP A 224 -0.72 -6.88 -10.54
N GLY A 225 -0.65 -6.96 -11.86
CA GLY A 225 -0.04 -5.98 -12.76
C GLY A 225 0.11 -6.52 -14.18
N GLU A 226 0.36 -5.63 -15.14
CA GLU A 226 0.50 -6.05 -16.55
C GLU A 226 1.77 -6.88 -16.81
N THR A 227 2.85 -6.64 -16.06
CA THR A 227 4.17 -7.25 -16.33
C THR A 227 4.87 -7.80 -15.10
N VAL A 228 5.20 -6.95 -14.13
CA VAL A 228 5.86 -7.32 -12.90
C VAL A 228 5.25 -6.50 -11.78
N THR A 229 4.90 -7.17 -10.69
CA THR A 229 4.50 -6.53 -9.45
C THR A 229 5.32 -7.12 -8.33
N ALA A 230 6.06 -6.27 -7.62
CA ALA A 230 6.93 -6.68 -6.53
C ALA A 230 6.61 -5.90 -5.26
N VAL A 231 5.89 -6.56 -4.35
CA VAL A 231 5.56 -6.02 -3.03
C VAL A 231 6.59 -6.52 -2.03
N ARG A 232 7.24 -5.60 -1.33
CA ARG A 232 8.16 -5.90 -0.23
C ARG A 232 7.61 -5.33 1.06
N ALA A 233 7.26 -6.21 2.00
CA ALA A 233 6.67 -5.85 3.27
C ALA A 233 7.60 -6.19 4.44
N ILE A 234 7.96 -5.19 5.25
CA ILE A 234 8.93 -5.29 6.33
C ILE A 234 8.21 -5.04 7.67
N ASP A 235 8.25 -6.00 8.58
CA ASP A 235 7.59 -5.90 9.88
C ASP A 235 6.09 -5.54 9.79
N SER A 236 5.40 -6.06 8.76
CA SER A 236 3.99 -5.76 8.44
C SER A 236 3.08 -6.99 8.59
N SER A 237 1.80 -6.78 8.85
CA SER A 237 0.80 -7.85 8.99
C SER A 237 -0.25 -7.82 7.88
N PHE A 238 -0.50 -8.96 7.26
CA PHE A 238 -1.54 -9.19 6.27
C PHE A 238 -2.49 -10.24 6.85
N VAL A 239 -3.78 -9.91 7.00
CA VAL A 239 -4.79 -10.83 7.53
C VAL A 239 -6.02 -10.77 6.63
N PHE A 240 -6.23 -11.83 5.88
CA PHE A 240 -7.29 -11.94 4.88
C PHE A 240 -8.13 -13.19 5.17
N SER A 241 -9.45 -13.05 5.03
CA SER A 241 -10.36 -14.19 5.24
C SER A 241 -10.41 -15.13 4.03
N GLY A 242 -10.02 -14.65 2.86
CA GLY A 242 -9.86 -15.44 1.64
C GLY A 242 -8.41 -15.43 1.16
N ASP A 243 -8.27 -15.57 -0.15
CA ASP A 243 -7.04 -15.87 -0.87
C ASP A 243 -6.09 -14.69 -1.05
N VAL A 244 -4.83 -15.05 -1.29
CA VAL A 244 -3.86 -14.19 -1.97
C VAL A 244 -3.76 -14.61 -3.43
N GLU A 245 -4.18 -13.74 -4.34
CA GLU A 245 -4.34 -14.10 -5.73
C GLU A 245 -3.83 -13.04 -6.70
N ASN A 246 -3.74 -13.43 -7.96
CA ASN A 246 -3.66 -12.51 -9.08
C ASN A 246 -5.09 -12.10 -9.46
N ALA A 247 -5.60 -11.03 -8.84
CA ALA A 247 -7.03 -10.64 -8.85
C ALA A 247 -7.68 -10.52 -10.24
N PHE A 248 -6.90 -10.44 -11.33
CA PHE A 248 -7.41 -10.39 -12.71
C PHE A 248 -6.78 -11.47 -13.62
N ALA A 249 -6.56 -12.67 -13.05
CA ALA A 249 -5.86 -13.85 -13.58
C ALA A 249 -6.08 -14.19 -15.07
N SER A 250 -7.20 -13.78 -15.68
CA SER A 250 -7.48 -13.96 -17.11
C SER A 250 -6.54 -13.18 -18.06
N SER A 251 -5.71 -12.24 -17.55
CA SER A 251 -4.99 -11.28 -18.40
C SER A 251 -3.48 -11.13 -18.15
N SER A 252 -2.93 -11.54 -17.00
CA SER A 252 -1.53 -11.24 -16.67
C SER A 252 -0.62 -12.49 -16.75
N VAL A 253 0.32 -12.45 -17.71
CA VAL A 253 1.46 -13.39 -17.83
C VAL A 253 2.65 -12.91 -16.96
N GLY A 254 2.34 -12.07 -15.98
CA GLY A 254 3.31 -11.30 -15.22
C GLY A 254 3.99 -12.10 -14.11
N VAL A 255 5.04 -11.51 -13.53
CA VAL A 255 5.69 -12.04 -12.32
C VAL A 255 5.19 -11.24 -11.13
N HIS A 256 4.37 -11.88 -10.30
CA HIS A 256 3.77 -11.26 -9.11
C HIS A 256 4.43 -11.82 -7.86
N THR A 257 5.04 -10.94 -7.08
CA THR A 257 5.83 -11.33 -5.92
C THR A 257 5.41 -10.57 -4.67
N LEU A 258 5.20 -11.32 -3.59
CA LEU A 258 5.04 -10.78 -2.25
C LEU A 258 6.24 -11.26 -1.41
N SER A 259 7.05 -10.32 -0.93
CA SER A 259 8.17 -10.60 -0.03
C SER A 259 7.85 -10.13 1.37
N LEU A 260 7.80 -11.05 2.33
CA LEU A 260 7.68 -10.76 3.76
C LEU A 260 9.07 -10.78 4.39
N GLU A 261 9.45 -9.70 5.08
CA GLU A 261 10.75 -9.56 5.73
C GLU A 261 10.61 -9.15 7.20
N GLY A 262 11.67 -9.35 7.99
CA GLY A 262 11.67 -8.99 9.40
C GLY A 262 10.70 -9.86 10.20
N THR A 263 9.76 -9.26 10.93
CA THR A 263 8.70 -9.97 11.67
C THR A 263 7.36 -9.96 10.94
N SER A 264 7.35 -9.78 9.61
CA SER A 264 6.11 -9.73 8.83
C SER A 264 5.30 -11.02 8.93
N THR A 265 3.97 -10.90 8.92
CA THR A 265 3.04 -12.04 8.94
C THR A 265 2.04 -11.97 7.81
N LEU A 266 1.68 -13.13 7.25
CA LEU A 266 0.55 -13.31 6.35
C LEU A 266 -0.35 -14.41 6.91
N GLU A 267 -1.64 -14.14 7.03
CA GLU A 267 -2.71 -15.11 7.24
C GLU A 267 -3.71 -14.91 6.11
N ALA A 268 -3.98 -15.97 5.36
CA ALA A 268 -4.92 -16.01 4.24
C ALA A 268 -5.43 -17.43 4.10
N ASP A 269 -6.46 -17.64 3.29
CA ASP A 269 -7.02 -18.96 3.05
C ASP A 269 -6.03 -19.82 2.23
N GLN A 270 -5.73 -19.39 1.00
CA GLN A 270 -4.73 -20.00 0.11
C GLN A 270 -3.87 -18.96 -0.65
N LEU A 271 -2.84 -19.45 -1.33
CA LEU A 271 -2.05 -18.71 -2.32
C LEU A 271 -2.36 -19.22 -3.72
N GLU A 272 -2.89 -18.34 -4.55
CA GLU A 272 -3.44 -18.67 -5.87
C GLU A 272 -2.50 -18.35 -7.04
N GLU A 273 -2.99 -18.67 -8.24
CA GLU A 273 -2.22 -18.69 -9.48
C GLU A 273 -1.43 -17.40 -9.75
N GLY A 274 -0.14 -17.58 -10.07
CA GLY A 274 0.73 -16.50 -10.52
C GLY A 274 1.43 -15.71 -9.41
N VAL A 275 1.16 -15.99 -8.13
CA VAL A 275 1.83 -15.31 -7.01
C VAL A 275 2.98 -16.15 -6.43
N ALA A 276 4.16 -15.54 -6.31
CA ALA A 276 5.31 -16.09 -5.61
C ALA A 276 5.55 -15.37 -4.27
N LEU A 277 5.47 -16.13 -3.18
CA LEU A 277 5.66 -15.63 -1.82
C LEU A 277 7.08 -15.93 -1.32
N PHE A 278 7.82 -14.89 -0.93
CA PHE A 278 9.17 -15.01 -0.36
C PHE A 278 9.17 -14.65 1.12
N LEU A 279 9.69 -15.55 1.95
CA LEU A 279 9.70 -15.40 3.41
C LEU A 279 11.14 -15.19 3.90
N LYS A 280 11.44 -14.01 4.46
CA LYS A 280 12.78 -13.58 4.90
C LYS A 280 12.78 -13.14 6.35
N GLY A 281 13.96 -13.14 6.98
CA GLY A 281 14.08 -12.83 8.40
C GLY A 281 13.32 -13.86 9.24
N SER A 282 12.48 -13.39 10.16
CA SER A 282 11.60 -14.19 11.01
C SER A 282 10.14 -14.11 10.58
N SER A 283 9.87 -13.89 9.28
CA SER A 283 8.51 -13.75 8.77
C SER A 283 7.74 -15.07 8.79
N THR A 284 6.42 -15.00 8.93
CA THR A 284 5.55 -16.17 8.92
C THR A 284 4.44 -16.02 7.89
N ALA A 285 4.13 -17.09 7.16
CA ALA A 285 2.89 -17.18 6.39
C ALA A 285 2.07 -18.39 6.85
N THR A 286 0.78 -18.20 7.02
CA THR A 286 -0.19 -19.20 7.43
C THR A 286 -1.31 -19.26 6.39
N PHE A 287 -1.54 -20.44 5.82
CA PHE A 287 -2.66 -20.69 4.90
C PHE A 287 -3.70 -21.55 5.60
N ILE A 288 -4.87 -20.98 5.91
CA ILE A 288 -5.85 -21.57 6.83
C ILE A 288 -6.85 -22.52 6.17
N ASP A 289 -6.79 -22.66 4.84
CA ASP A 289 -7.63 -23.55 4.03
C ASP A 289 -7.69 -24.97 4.62
N SER A 290 -8.89 -25.56 4.56
CA SER A 290 -9.22 -26.87 5.12
C SER A 290 -10.17 -27.67 4.22
N LEU A 291 -10.08 -29.00 4.28
CA LEU A 291 -11.01 -29.92 3.61
C LEU A 291 -12.50 -29.77 3.98
N ALA A 292 -12.80 -28.98 5.02
CA ALA A 292 -14.16 -28.68 5.41
C ALA A 292 -14.75 -27.51 4.62
N ASP A 293 -13.93 -26.74 3.90
CA ASP A 293 -14.38 -25.70 2.99
C ASP A 293 -14.95 -26.30 1.70
N ALA A 294 -15.89 -25.57 1.10
CA ALA A 294 -16.75 -26.06 0.03
C ALA A 294 -16.11 -26.00 -1.37
N ASP A 295 -15.01 -25.27 -1.52
CA ASP A 295 -14.28 -25.09 -2.78
C ASP A 295 -13.38 -26.29 -3.14
N GLY A 296 -12.87 -27.02 -2.14
CA GLY A 296 -12.04 -28.20 -2.34
C GLY A 296 -10.64 -27.88 -2.89
N ASP A 297 -10.19 -26.65 -2.65
CA ASP A 297 -8.90 -26.17 -3.13
C ASP A 297 -7.76 -26.63 -2.21
N SER A 298 -6.57 -26.06 -2.41
CA SER A 298 -5.33 -26.51 -1.80
C SER A 298 -4.52 -25.28 -1.47
N TRP A 299 -3.82 -25.26 -0.32
CA TRP A 299 -3.07 -24.09 0.15
C TRP A 299 -2.28 -23.31 -0.91
N LEU A 300 -1.72 -24.01 -1.90
CA LEU A 300 -1.03 -23.42 -3.05
C LEU A 300 -1.70 -23.92 -4.34
N THR A 301 -2.33 -23.04 -5.14
CA THR A 301 -2.98 -23.36 -6.43
C THR A 301 -2.18 -22.81 -7.63
N GLY A 302 -2.77 -22.74 -8.83
CA GLY A 302 -2.16 -22.64 -10.17
C GLY A 302 -0.74 -22.02 -10.32
N GLY A 303 0.32 -22.78 -10.05
CA GLY A 303 1.69 -22.28 -10.22
C GLY A 303 2.16 -21.30 -9.14
N ALA A 304 1.36 -21.11 -8.07
CA ALA A 304 1.78 -20.47 -6.84
C ALA A 304 3.01 -21.16 -6.24
N SER A 305 3.86 -20.39 -5.58
CA SER A 305 5.04 -20.94 -4.89
C SER A 305 5.42 -20.15 -3.66
N VAL A 306 6.02 -20.85 -2.69
CA VAL A 306 6.57 -20.25 -1.48
C VAL A 306 8.06 -20.56 -1.40
N ARG A 307 8.88 -19.55 -1.14
CA ARG A 307 10.32 -19.68 -0.94
C ARG A 307 10.71 -19.15 0.43
N LEU A 308 11.29 -20.02 1.25
CA LEU A 308 11.89 -19.62 2.52
C LEU A 308 13.32 -19.16 2.25
N ASP A 309 13.62 -17.89 2.51
CA ASP A 309 14.93 -17.25 2.29
C ASP A 309 15.72 -17.05 3.59
N SER A 310 15.23 -17.59 4.70
CA SER A 310 15.83 -17.48 6.03
C SER A 310 15.56 -18.72 6.88
N PHE A 311 16.46 -19.02 7.82
CA PHE A 311 16.28 -20.12 8.79
C PHE A 311 15.16 -19.83 9.79
N ASP A 312 14.92 -18.56 10.10
CA ASP A 312 13.91 -18.15 11.08
C ASP A 312 12.52 -17.92 10.45
N ALA A 313 12.44 -17.94 9.12
CA ALA A 313 11.16 -17.82 8.41
C ALA A 313 10.36 -19.12 8.56
N SER A 314 9.03 -19.00 8.64
CA SER A 314 8.15 -20.17 8.79
C SER A 314 6.95 -20.14 7.86
N LEU A 315 6.58 -21.32 7.37
CA LEU A 315 5.37 -21.55 6.58
C LEU A 315 4.47 -22.52 7.35
N VAL A 316 3.22 -22.15 7.59
CA VAL A 316 2.28 -22.89 8.42
C VAL A 316 1.08 -23.32 7.58
N PHE A 317 0.81 -24.62 7.62
CA PHE A 317 -0.39 -25.27 7.11
C PHE A 317 -1.10 -25.92 8.31
N PRO A 318 -2.19 -25.35 8.85
CA PRO A 318 -2.77 -25.77 10.12
C PRO A 318 -3.72 -26.97 9.98
N SER A 319 -4.17 -27.28 8.77
CA SER A 319 -5.14 -28.33 8.44
C SER A 319 -4.49 -29.42 7.57
N ASP A 320 -5.22 -30.48 7.22
CA ASP A 320 -4.80 -31.41 6.17
C ASP A 320 -5.40 -31.00 4.82
N GLN A 321 -4.79 -31.45 3.71
CA GLN A 321 -5.24 -31.20 2.33
C GLN A 321 -5.14 -32.45 1.42
N ILE A 322 -5.74 -32.40 0.22
CA ILE A 322 -5.72 -33.52 -0.74
C ILE A 322 -4.66 -33.41 -1.85
N THR A 323 -4.01 -32.25 -2.00
CA THR A 323 -3.03 -31.99 -3.05
C THR A 323 -1.61 -31.94 -2.51
N ASP A 324 -0.66 -32.60 -3.20
CA ASP A 324 0.76 -32.57 -2.82
C ASP A 324 1.39 -31.25 -3.28
N VAL A 325 1.77 -30.39 -2.34
CA VAL A 325 2.39 -29.10 -2.65
C VAL A 325 3.91 -29.06 -2.42
N ARG A 326 4.57 -30.19 -2.15
CA ARG A 326 6.03 -30.23 -1.84
C ARG A 326 6.92 -29.70 -2.97
N ASN A 327 6.44 -29.73 -4.20
CA ASN A 327 7.15 -29.18 -5.36
C ASN A 327 7.06 -27.65 -5.48
N ARG A 328 6.18 -27.01 -4.69
CA ARG A 328 5.92 -25.55 -4.68
C ARG A 328 6.55 -24.83 -3.48
N VAL A 329 7.08 -25.58 -2.52
CA VAL A 329 7.80 -25.04 -1.35
C VAL A 329 9.31 -25.16 -1.57
N PHE A 330 10.01 -24.04 -1.54
CA PHE A 330 11.44 -23.94 -1.87
C PHE A 330 12.29 -23.49 -0.69
N ASN A 331 13.46 -24.10 -0.56
CA ASN A 331 14.56 -23.61 0.25
C ASN A 331 15.34 -22.62 -0.62
N GLY A 332 15.19 -21.34 -0.31
CA GLY A 332 15.84 -20.25 -1.03
C GLY A 332 17.33 -20.11 -0.78
N LEU A 333 17.88 -20.75 0.26
CA LEU A 333 19.31 -20.78 0.56
C LEU A 333 20.04 -21.88 -0.25
N ALA A 334 19.37 -23.00 -0.50
CA ALA A 334 19.89 -24.12 -1.29
C ALA A 334 19.39 -24.13 -2.75
N SER A 335 18.39 -23.31 -3.09
CA SER A 335 17.69 -23.29 -4.38
C SER A 335 17.08 -24.66 -4.77
N THR A 336 16.52 -25.38 -3.79
CA THR A 336 15.87 -26.69 -4.01
C THR A 336 14.44 -26.70 -3.47
N SER A 337 13.54 -27.50 -4.04
CA SER A 337 12.22 -27.72 -3.45
C SER A 337 12.25 -28.74 -2.30
N TYR A 338 11.21 -28.73 -1.46
CA TYR A 338 11.00 -29.75 -0.44
C TYR A 338 10.95 -31.15 -1.07
N ALA A 339 10.26 -31.32 -2.20
CA ALA A 339 10.16 -32.59 -2.91
C ALA A 339 11.52 -33.20 -3.32
N LEU A 340 12.52 -32.35 -3.61
CA LEU A 340 13.84 -32.79 -4.06
C LEU A 340 14.83 -32.98 -2.90
N SER A 341 14.73 -32.17 -1.84
CA SER A 341 15.68 -32.20 -0.72
C SER A 341 14.97 -31.97 0.62
N PRO A 342 14.12 -32.91 1.07
CA PRO A 342 13.32 -32.74 2.28
C PRO A 342 14.20 -32.64 3.54
N GLY A 343 15.42 -33.18 3.50
CA GLY A 343 16.41 -33.07 4.58
C GLY A 343 16.89 -31.65 4.87
N THR A 344 16.59 -30.67 4.01
CA THR A 344 16.91 -29.25 4.23
C THR A 344 15.79 -28.49 4.98
N PHE A 345 14.71 -29.18 5.33
CA PHE A 345 13.56 -28.63 6.04
C PHE A 345 13.32 -29.34 7.37
N SER A 346 12.60 -28.67 8.26
CA SER A 346 12.05 -29.26 9.49
C SER A 346 10.53 -29.07 9.48
N PRO A 347 9.74 -30.14 9.68
CA PRO A 347 10.17 -31.54 9.65
C PRO A 347 10.67 -31.97 8.26
N ASN A 348 11.47 -33.04 8.18
CA ASN A 348 12.03 -33.56 6.93
C ASN A 348 11.25 -34.76 6.34
N ASN A 349 10.12 -35.10 6.93
CA ASN A 349 9.27 -36.23 6.57
C ASN A 349 7.81 -35.84 6.31
N TRP A 350 7.54 -34.54 6.16
CA TRP A 350 6.24 -34.05 5.68
C TRP A 350 5.89 -34.68 4.32
N ASP A 351 4.64 -35.13 4.23
CA ASP A 351 4.10 -35.88 3.10
C ASP A 351 3.54 -34.99 1.99
N GLY A 352 3.39 -33.69 2.25
CA GLY A 352 2.87 -32.69 1.32
C GLY A 352 1.39 -32.37 1.51
N PHE A 353 0.73 -33.02 2.46
CA PHE A 353 -0.73 -33.00 2.64
C PHE A 353 -1.15 -32.80 4.09
N SER A 354 -0.36 -33.27 5.05
CA SER A 354 -0.70 -33.16 6.47
C SER A 354 -0.42 -31.75 6.99
N ALA A 355 -1.11 -31.35 8.06
CA ALA A 355 -0.80 -30.12 8.80
C ALA A 355 0.69 -30.08 9.20
N VAL A 356 1.33 -28.93 9.02
CA VAL A 356 2.76 -28.76 9.27
C VAL A 356 3.15 -27.30 9.53
N THR A 357 4.23 -27.11 10.27
CA THR A 357 5.03 -25.88 10.24
C THR A 357 6.39 -26.21 9.65
N LEU A 358 6.72 -25.57 8.53
CA LEU A 358 7.97 -25.77 7.80
C LEU A 358 8.94 -24.63 8.07
N GLN A 359 10.20 -25.01 8.33
CA GLN A 359 11.34 -24.11 8.44
C GLN A 359 12.55 -24.71 7.74
N ILE A 360 13.52 -23.88 7.36
CA ILE A 360 14.80 -24.37 6.84
C ILE A 360 15.69 -24.81 8.00
N VAL A 361 16.32 -25.98 7.86
CA VAL A 361 17.34 -26.45 8.80
C VAL A 361 18.70 -25.86 8.39
N PRO A 362 19.44 -25.21 9.31
CA PRO A 362 20.82 -24.83 9.06
C PRO A 362 21.67 -26.04 8.67
N GLU A 363 22.44 -25.95 7.59
CA GLU A 363 23.39 -27.02 7.30
C GLU A 363 24.32 -27.22 8.50
N PRO A 364 24.63 -28.48 8.88
CA PRO A 364 25.59 -28.72 9.94
C PRO A 364 26.92 -28.09 9.52
N MET A 365 27.30 -27.00 10.19
CA MET A 365 28.53 -26.27 9.88
C MET A 365 29.71 -27.24 9.98
N THR A 366 30.26 -27.62 8.84
CA THR A 366 31.40 -28.54 8.71
C THR A 366 32.63 -28.04 9.48
N GLY A 367 32.69 -26.74 9.79
CA GLY A 367 33.71 -26.11 10.64
C GLY A 367 33.71 -26.59 12.10
N VAL A 368 32.57 -26.99 12.68
CA VAL A 368 32.52 -27.50 14.06
C VAL A 368 33.10 -28.92 14.14
N LEU A 369 32.86 -29.75 13.11
CA LEU A 369 33.48 -31.07 13.00
C LEU A 369 34.99 -31.00 12.78
N ALA A 370 35.50 -30.01 12.04
CA ALA A 370 36.94 -29.82 11.84
C ALA A 370 37.66 -29.38 13.13
N LEU A 371 37.03 -28.57 13.99
CA LEU A 371 37.58 -28.16 15.28
C LEU A 371 37.60 -29.29 16.32
N VAL A 372 36.58 -30.15 16.34
CA VAL A 372 36.54 -31.33 17.22
C VAL A 372 37.52 -32.41 16.73
N ALA A 373 37.65 -32.63 15.41
CA ALA A 373 38.66 -33.52 14.85
C ALA A 373 40.09 -32.99 15.06
N GLY A 374 40.30 -31.67 14.96
CA GLY A 374 41.59 -31.02 15.23
C GLY A 374 42.00 -31.09 16.70
N ALA A 375 41.06 -30.89 17.64
CA ALA A 375 41.32 -31.03 19.07
C ALA A 375 41.61 -32.49 19.47
N GLY A 376 40.95 -33.47 18.83
CA GLY A 376 41.24 -34.90 19.02
C GLY A 376 42.64 -35.31 18.58
N ILE A 377 43.17 -34.70 17.50
CA ILE A 377 44.53 -34.99 17.00
C ILE A 377 45.61 -34.35 17.89
N ILE A 378 45.34 -33.19 18.51
CA ILE A 378 46.30 -32.54 19.41
C ILE A 378 46.38 -33.26 20.77
N CYS A 379 45.26 -33.75 21.31
CA CYS A 379 45.28 -34.54 22.54
C CYS A 379 45.84 -35.96 22.36
N GLY A 380 45.83 -36.53 21.15
CA GLY A 380 46.44 -37.83 20.85
C GLY A 380 47.97 -37.83 20.73
N ARG A 381 48.62 -36.66 20.64
CA ARG A 381 50.08 -36.50 20.52
C ARG A 381 50.80 -36.15 21.83
N LEU A 382 50.08 -36.05 22.95
CA LEU A 382 50.63 -35.77 24.29
C LEU A 382 50.62 -37.02 25.20
N ARG A 383 50.82 -38.21 24.62
CA ARG A 383 51.14 -39.44 25.37
C ARG A 383 52.64 -39.70 25.36
#